data_AF-A0A218UN51-F1
#
_entry.id   AF-A0A218UN51-F1
#
_cell.length_a   1.000
_cell.length_b   1.000
_cell.length_c   1.000
_cell.angle_alpha   90.00
_cell.angle_beta   90.00
_cell.angle_gamma   90.00
#
_symmetry.space_group_name_H-M   'P 1'
#
loop_
_entity.id
_entity.type
_entity.pdbx_description
1 polymer ?
#
loop_
_entity_poly.entity_id
_entity_poly.type
_entity_poly.pdbx_seq_one_letter_code
_entity_poly.pdbx_strand_id
1 'polypeptide(L)'
;MAAAGGGAGGAERGGADGGADGGAGPAPAAAPGRAQVFSTVVDTFLEKLVAAASYQRFVSCYRCVYKLQPPLTRSIYDQFISQLQAKDSQAEWCLCSPCVLPSQEEIQEVKNEGNLEELFSSLDKIVEEAKDREKPAWRPSGLPEQDVRSALLPYLLQHRAHLRRALRDREQRGGAAAEAVLAGRNRIAELQQLIQARQQAWQASSKEQRELIMTFQEPQ
;
A
#
# COMPACT_ATOMS: atom_id res chain seq x y z
N MET A 1 -30.16 -16.86 40.83
CA MET A 1 -31.15 -17.94 41.06
C MET A 1 -32.07 -18.01 39.86
N ALA A 2 -32.45 -19.22 39.45
CA ALA A 2 -33.32 -19.64 38.33
C ALA A 2 -32.74 -19.36 36.92
N ALA A 3 -32.26 -20.29 36.08
CA ALA A 3 -32.46 -21.73 35.81
C ALA A 3 -33.45 -22.04 34.67
N ALA A 4 -33.02 -23.02 33.84
CA ALA A 4 -33.70 -23.78 32.77
C ALA A 4 -33.78 -23.10 31.39
N GLY A 5 -33.43 -23.73 30.26
CA GLY A 5 -33.02 -25.11 29.94
C GLY A 5 -32.98 -25.21 28.39
N GLY A 6 -31.96 -25.79 27.76
CA GLY A 6 -31.97 -27.17 27.22
C GLY A 6 -32.74 -27.27 25.88
N GLY A 7 -32.33 -27.93 24.81
CA GLY A 7 -31.22 -28.81 24.42
C GLY A 7 -31.46 -29.13 22.91
N ALA A 8 -30.40 -29.27 22.11
CA ALA A 8 -29.81 -30.54 21.69
C ALA A 8 -30.60 -31.31 20.59
N GLY A 9 -29.89 -31.69 19.52
CA GLY A 9 -30.33 -32.76 18.61
C GLY A 9 -29.90 -32.57 17.16
N GLY A 10 -28.69 -33.04 16.82
CA GLY A 10 -28.30 -33.28 15.42
C GLY A 10 -28.77 -34.65 14.92
N ALA A 11 -28.72 -34.86 13.61
CA ALA A 11 -28.44 -36.16 12.99
C ALA A 11 -28.22 -35.99 11.47
N GLU A 12 -27.14 -36.60 11.01
CA GLU A 12 -26.72 -36.78 9.62
C GLU A 12 -27.66 -37.67 8.79
N ARG A 13 -27.61 -37.50 7.47
CA ARG A 13 -27.59 -38.51 6.38
C ARG A 13 -27.61 -37.70 5.07
N GLY A 14 -26.66 -37.79 4.15
CA GLY A 14 -26.13 -39.00 3.52
C GLY A 14 -26.85 -39.17 2.17
N GLY A 15 -26.17 -38.90 1.06
CA GLY A 15 -26.70 -39.09 -0.29
C GLY A 15 -25.81 -38.51 -1.38
N ALA A 16 -24.93 -39.35 -1.92
CA ALA A 16 -24.24 -39.14 -3.19
C ALA A 16 -25.19 -39.43 -4.36
N ASP A 17 -25.06 -38.71 -5.48
CA ASP A 17 -24.71 -39.24 -6.81
C ASP A 17 -25.18 -38.31 -7.97
N GLY A 18 -24.37 -38.26 -9.05
CA GLY A 18 -24.68 -37.72 -10.40
C GLY A 18 -24.76 -36.19 -10.55
N GLY A 19 -23.99 -35.49 -11.37
CA GLY A 19 -23.38 -35.85 -12.65
C GLY A 19 -24.24 -35.36 -13.82
N ALA A 20 -24.03 -34.13 -14.29
CA ALA A 20 -24.30 -33.59 -15.64
C ALA A 20 -24.10 -32.06 -15.59
N ASP A 21 -22.94 -31.57 -16.01
CA ASP A 21 -22.72 -31.01 -17.35
C ASP A 21 -23.67 -29.85 -17.67
N GLY A 22 -23.12 -28.65 -17.53
CA GLY A 22 -23.82 -27.39 -17.67
C GLY A 22 -22.87 -26.29 -18.13
N GLY A 23 -22.32 -26.49 -19.32
CA GLY A 23 -21.90 -25.43 -20.24
C GLY A 23 -21.07 -24.30 -19.64
N ALA A 24 -19.77 -24.54 -19.47
CA ALA A 24 -18.80 -23.45 -19.51
C ALA A 24 -18.82 -22.86 -20.93
N GLY A 25 -19.71 -21.89 -21.16
CA GLY A 25 -19.62 -21.00 -22.31
C GLY A 25 -18.20 -20.40 -22.34
N PRO A 26 -17.62 -20.20 -23.52
CA PRO A 26 -16.27 -19.68 -23.62
C PRO A 26 -16.20 -18.38 -22.84
N ALA A 27 -15.38 -18.37 -21.78
CA ALA A 27 -15.00 -17.16 -21.09
C ALA A 27 -14.60 -16.14 -22.18
N PRO A 28 -15.09 -14.88 -22.10
CA PRO A 28 -14.77 -13.88 -23.10
C PRO A 28 -13.25 -13.87 -23.25
N ALA A 29 -12.78 -14.12 -24.48
CA ALA A 29 -11.36 -14.21 -24.79
C ALA A 29 -10.67 -13.04 -24.09
N ALA A 30 -9.81 -13.36 -23.12
CA ALA A 30 -9.13 -12.36 -22.31
C ALA A 30 -8.52 -11.36 -23.28
N ALA A 31 -8.88 -10.09 -23.12
CA ALA A 31 -8.38 -9.04 -23.99
C ALA A 31 -6.85 -9.15 -24.05
N PRO A 32 -6.24 -9.01 -25.25
CA PRO A 32 -4.80 -9.16 -25.38
C PRO A 32 -4.12 -8.19 -24.41
N GLY A 33 -3.18 -8.71 -23.61
CA GLY A 33 -2.44 -7.90 -22.64
C GLY A 33 -1.74 -6.75 -23.35
N ARG A 34 -1.54 -5.62 -22.64
CA ARG A 34 -0.98 -4.41 -23.27
C ARG A 34 0.39 -4.64 -23.91
N ALA A 35 1.19 -5.54 -23.35
CA ALA A 35 2.47 -5.95 -23.92
C ALA A 35 2.31 -6.58 -25.32
N GLN A 36 1.29 -7.41 -25.52
CA GLN A 36 1.01 -8.03 -26.81
C GLN A 36 0.51 -6.98 -27.82
N VAL A 37 -0.32 -6.03 -27.38
CA VAL A 37 -0.76 -4.91 -28.21
C VAL A 37 0.44 -4.07 -28.63
N PHE A 38 1.36 -3.75 -27.71
CA PHE A 38 2.58 -3.00 -28.01
C PHE A 38 3.43 -3.72 -29.07
N SER A 39 3.75 -5.00 -28.88
CA SER A 39 4.52 -5.78 -29.87
C SER A 39 3.82 -5.81 -31.23
N THR A 40 2.51 -6.03 -31.25
CA THR A 40 1.72 -6.07 -32.50
C THR A 40 1.78 -4.73 -33.23
N VAL A 41 1.69 -3.60 -32.51
CA VAL A 41 1.77 -2.27 -33.10
C VAL A 41 3.16 -2.01 -33.69
N VAL A 42 4.22 -2.39 -32.97
CA VAL A 42 5.61 -2.27 -33.44
C VAL A 42 5.84 -3.11 -34.69
N ASP A 43 5.44 -4.38 -34.68
CA ASP A 43 5.62 -5.28 -35.83
C ASP A 43 4.85 -4.76 -37.05
N THR A 44 3.61 -4.32 -36.84
CA THR A 44 2.80 -3.72 -37.91
C THR A 44 3.46 -2.46 -38.46
N PHE A 45 4.03 -1.61 -37.60
CA PHE A 45 4.72 -0.39 -38.02
C PHE A 45 5.95 -0.70 -38.89
N LEU A 46 6.79 -1.64 -38.46
CA LEU A 46 7.97 -2.08 -39.22
C LEU A 46 7.58 -2.68 -40.58
N GLU A 47 6.53 -3.49 -40.62
CA GLU A 47 6.00 -4.04 -41.87
C GLU A 47 5.52 -2.94 -42.83
N LYS A 48 4.84 -1.90 -42.31
CA LYS A 48 4.42 -0.76 -43.14
C LYS A 48 5.61 0.06 -43.63
N LEU A 49 6.66 0.22 -42.84
CA LEU A 49 7.89 0.91 -43.27
C LEU A 49 8.55 0.18 -44.43
N VAL A 50 8.72 -1.14 -44.33
CA VAL A 50 9.29 -1.97 -45.40
C VAL A 50 8.40 -1.90 -46.65
N ALA A 51 7.08 -2.02 -46.49
CA ALA A 51 6.16 -1.93 -47.62
C ALA A 51 6.22 -0.58 -48.33
N ALA A 52 6.42 0.52 -47.59
CA ALA A 52 6.60 1.85 -48.15
C ALA A 52 7.96 2.03 -48.86
N ALA A 53 8.99 1.33 -48.39
CA ALA A 53 10.33 1.28 -48.96
C ALA A 53 10.44 0.32 -50.15
N SER A 54 9.41 0.22 -50.99
CA SER A 54 9.41 -0.69 -52.15
C SER A 54 10.61 -0.48 -53.10
N TYR A 55 11.09 -1.58 -53.70
CA TYR A 55 12.19 -1.57 -54.67
C TYR A 55 11.95 -0.62 -55.85
N GLN A 56 10.70 -0.54 -56.33
CA GLN A 56 10.33 0.38 -57.41
C GLN A 56 10.55 1.85 -57.03
N ARG A 57 10.23 2.22 -55.79
CA ARG A 57 10.47 3.57 -55.28
C ARG A 57 11.97 3.82 -55.14
N PHE A 58 12.72 2.85 -54.64
CA PHE A 58 14.19 2.93 -54.54
C PHE A 58 14.85 3.17 -55.90
N VAL A 59 14.51 2.35 -56.91
CA VAL A 59 15.04 2.48 -58.28
C VAL A 59 14.60 3.79 -58.94
N SER A 60 13.38 4.27 -58.65
CA SER A 60 12.89 5.55 -59.18
C SER A 60 13.74 6.76 -58.72
N CYS A 61 14.27 6.71 -57.50
CA CYS A 61 15.14 7.74 -56.94
C CYS A 61 16.59 7.62 -57.44
N TYR A 62 17.08 6.40 -57.70
CA TYR A 62 18.45 6.11 -58.14
C TYR A 62 18.56 5.70 -59.61
N ARG A 63 17.79 6.36 -60.49
CA ARG A 63 17.68 6.01 -61.92
C ARG A 63 19.03 5.95 -62.66
N CYS A 64 19.95 6.86 -62.37
CA CYS A 64 21.25 6.91 -63.05
C CYS A 64 22.11 5.70 -62.73
N VAL A 65 22.13 5.27 -61.46
CA VAL A 65 22.89 4.12 -60.97
C VAL A 65 22.26 2.81 -61.47
N TYR A 66 20.93 2.72 -61.45
CA TYR A 66 20.19 1.57 -61.98
C TYR A 66 20.46 1.32 -63.46
N LYS A 67 20.56 2.37 -64.28
CA LYS A 67 20.85 2.24 -65.73
C LYS A 67 22.26 1.73 -66.01
N LEU A 68 23.23 2.05 -65.15
CA LEU A 68 24.63 1.63 -65.29
C LEU A 68 24.84 0.21 -64.80
N GLN A 69 24.28 -0.13 -63.63
CA GLN A 69 24.46 -1.44 -63.01
C GLN A 69 23.20 -1.89 -62.24
N PRO A 70 22.23 -2.51 -62.94
CA PRO A 70 21.04 -3.10 -62.32
C PRO A 70 21.33 -4.13 -61.21
N PRO A 71 22.29 -5.07 -61.34
CA PRO A 71 22.51 -6.09 -60.31
C PRO A 71 23.05 -5.50 -59.01
N LEU A 72 23.90 -4.46 -59.09
CA LEU A 72 24.43 -3.76 -57.92
C LEU A 72 23.33 -2.99 -57.17
N THR A 73 22.43 -2.32 -57.91
CA THR A 73 21.31 -1.59 -57.30
C THR A 73 20.37 -2.55 -56.55
N ARG A 74 20.17 -3.75 -57.09
CA ARG A 74 19.38 -4.80 -56.45
C ARG A 74 20.08 -5.35 -55.20
N SER A 75 21.38 -5.63 -55.26
CA SER A 75 22.12 -6.12 -54.08
C SER A 75 22.15 -5.10 -52.95
N ILE A 76 22.29 -3.81 -53.25
CA ILE A 76 22.26 -2.73 -52.23
C ILE A 76 20.87 -2.64 -51.59
N TYR A 77 19.80 -2.72 -52.39
CA TYR A 77 18.44 -2.72 -51.86
C TYR A 77 18.16 -3.94 -50.99
N ASP A 78 18.55 -5.14 -51.44
CA ASP A 78 18.35 -6.37 -50.69
C ASP A 78 19.14 -6.32 -49.37
N GLN A 79 20.36 -5.76 -49.37
CA GLN A 79 21.13 -5.50 -48.13
C GLN A 79 20.43 -4.50 -47.21
N PHE A 80 19.92 -3.39 -47.74
CA PHE A 80 19.20 -2.38 -46.96
C PHE A 80 17.92 -2.94 -46.32
N ILE A 81 17.12 -3.69 -47.06
CA ILE A 81 15.91 -4.33 -46.54
C ILE A 81 16.28 -5.42 -45.54
N SER A 82 17.33 -6.22 -45.79
CA SER A 82 17.78 -7.25 -44.84
C SER A 82 18.26 -6.64 -43.52
N GLN A 83 18.93 -5.48 -43.55
CA GLN A 83 19.31 -4.74 -42.33
C GLN A 83 18.10 -4.19 -41.58
N LEU A 84 17.08 -3.69 -42.28
CA LEU A 84 15.84 -3.23 -41.66
C LEU A 84 14.97 -4.37 -41.10
N GLN A 85 14.95 -5.50 -41.82
CA GLN A 85 14.14 -6.68 -41.53
C GLN A 85 14.96 -7.78 -40.84
N ALA A 86 16.00 -7.46 -40.07
CA ALA A 86 16.71 -8.45 -39.28
C ALA A 86 15.79 -9.03 -38.18
N LYS A 87 14.82 -9.81 -38.64
CA LYS A 87 13.96 -10.75 -37.94
C LYS A 87 14.78 -12.03 -37.96
N ASP A 88 15.45 -12.32 -36.86
CA ASP A 88 15.92 -13.66 -36.51
C ASP A 88 16.64 -14.45 -37.62
N SER A 89 17.91 -14.11 -37.91
CA SER A 89 18.85 -15.13 -38.39
C SER A 89 19.76 -15.56 -37.25
N GLN A 90 19.27 -16.55 -36.49
CA GLN A 90 20.14 -17.52 -35.83
C GLN A 90 20.92 -18.28 -36.91
N ALA A 91 21.94 -17.64 -37.48
CA ALA A 91 22.91 -18.25 -38.37
C ALA A 91 24.22 -17.46 -38.21
N GLU A 92 25.16 -18.08 -37.50
CA GLU A 92 26.61 -17.88 -37.59
C GLU A 92 27.09 -16.49 -38.02
N TRP A 93 27.35 -15.65 -37.01
CA TRP A 93 28.58 -14.85 -36.87
C TRP A 93 29.30 -14.52 -38.19
N CYS A 94 28.84 -13.50 -38.90
CA CYS A 94 29.70 -12.80 -39.85
C CYS A 94 30.78 -12.02 -39.06
N LEU A 95 32.02 -12.48 -39.14
CA LEU A 95 33.24 -11.93 -38.50
C LEU A 95 33.72 -10.59 -39.10
N CYS A 96 32.84 -9.80 -39.72
CA CYS A 96 33.19 -8.48 -40.22
C CYS A 96 32.30 -7.41 -39.58
N SER A 97 32.83 -6.80 -38.50
CA SER A 97 32.43 -5.52 -37.90
C SER A 97 30.97 -5.41 -37.43
N PRO A 98 30.70 -5.03 -36.17
CA PRO A 98 29.34 -4.77 -35.70
C PRO A 98 28.82 -3.46 -36.31
N CYS A 99 28.32 -3.54 -37.54
CA CYS A 99 27.66 -2.43 -38.21
C CYS A 99 26.21 -2.36 -37.71
N VAL A 100 26.03 -1.50 -36.71
CA VAL A 100 24.78 -1.03 -36.13
C VAL A 100 23.73 -0.73 -37.20
N LEU A 101 22.59 -1.43 -37.11
CA LEU A 101 21.24 -0.85 -37.12
C LEU A 101 20.20 -1.97 -36.93
N PRO A 102 19.67 -2.18 -35.71
CA PRO A 102 18.72 -3.25 -35.44
C PRO A 102 17.42 -2.66 -34.90
N SER A 103 16.48 -2.23 -35.75
CA SER A 103 15.25 -1.61 -35.22
C SER A 103 14.46 -2.53 -34.27
N GLN A 104 14.51 -3.86 -34.45
CA GLN A 104 13.90 -4.79 -33.49
C GLN A 104 14.75 -5.06 -32.26
N GLU A 105 16.08 -5.22 -32.38
CA GLU A 105 16.93 -5.44 -31.19
C GLU A 105 16.99 -4.17 -30.34
N GLU A 106 17.08 -2.98 -30.94
CA GLU A 106 17.01 -1.70 -30.23
C GLU A 106 15.65 -1.53 -29.52
N ILE A 107 14.54 -1.87 -30.18
CA ILE A 107 13.23 -1.84 -29.51
C ILE A 107 13.14 -2.87 -28.38
N GLN A 108 13.74 -4.05 -28.56
CA GLN A 108 13.77 -5.08 -27.53
C GLN A 108 14.70 -4.69 -26.37
N GLU A 109 15.81 -4.01 -26.65
CA GLU A 109 16.70 -3.41 -25.66
C GLU A 109 15.96 -2.34 -24.86
N VAL A 110 15.31 -1.37 -25.52
CA VAL A 110 14.47 -0.35 -24.86
C VAL A 110 13.36 -1.01 -24.03
N LYS A 111 12.76 -2.09 -24.53
CA LYS A 111 11.73 -2.85 -23.83
C LYS A 111 12.27 -3.55 -22.58
N ASN A 112 13.49 -4.07 -22.64
CA ASN A 112 14.19 -4.72 -21.53
C ASN A 112 14.69 -3.69 -20.50
N GLU A 113 15.33 -2.61 -20.95
CA GLU A 113 15.80 -1.50 -20.12
C GLU A 113 14.66 -0.85 -19.34
N GLY A 114 13.54 -0.63 -20.03
CA GLY A 114 12.33 -0.07 -19.43
C GLY A 114 11.49 -1.08 -18.63
N ASN A 115 11.89 -2.36 -18.59
CA ASN A 115 11.13 -3.46 -17.99
C ASN A 115 9.63 -3.42 -18.35
N LEU A 116 9.34 -3.14 -19.62
CA LEU A 116 7.99 -2.78 -20.05
C LEU A 116 7.01 -3.95 -19.92
N GLU A 117 7.48 -5.19 -20.02
CA GLU A 117 6.62 -6.37 -19.86
C GLU A 117 6.05 -6.48 -18.45
N GLU A 118 6.87 -6.27 -17.43
CA GLU A 118 6.41 -6.26 -16.04
C GLU A 118 5.52 -5.05 -15.76
N LEU A 119 5.88 -3.87 -16.30
CA LEU A 119 5.09 -2.66 -16.15
C LEU A 119 3.69 -2.82 -16.78
N PHE A 120 3.59 -3.33 -18.01
CA PHE A 120 2.32 -3.61 -18.66
C PHE A 120 1.51 -4.67 -17.91
N SER A 121 2.16 -5.72 -17.42
CA SER A 121 1.51 -6.75 -16.60
C SER A 121 0.96 -6.17 -15.28
N SER A 122 1.71 -5.28 -14.63
CA SER A 122 1.25 -4.61 -13.40
C SER A 122 0.12 -3.62 -13.67
N LEU A 123 0.18 -2.87 -14.77
CA LEU A 123 -0.89 -1.99 -15.22
C LEU A 123 -2.17 -2.76 -15.57
N ASP A 124 -2.03 -3.94 -16.18
CA ASP A 124 -3.16 -4.81 -16.49
C ASP A 124 -3.81 -5.30 -15.19
N LYS A 125 -3.01 -5.77 -14.21
CA LYS A 125 -3.51 -6.11 -12.86
C LYS A 125 -4.24 -4.95 -12.18
N ILE A 126 -3.68 -3.73 -12.19
CA ILE A 126 -4.31 -2.56 -11.57
C ILE A 126 -5.64 -2.22 -12.24
N VAL A 127 -5.73 -2.35 -13.57
CA VAL A 127 -6.99 -2.12 -14.28
C VAL A 127 -8.00 -3.21 -13.98
N GLU A 128 -7.59 -4.48 -13.93
CA GLU A 128 -8.46 -5.59 -13.49
C GLU A 128 -9.02 -5.36 -12.08
N GLU A 129 -8.18 -4.97 -11.12
CA GLU A 129 -8.58 -4.66 -9.73
C GLU A 129 -9.51 -3.44 -9.62
N ALA A 130 -9.44 -2.52 -10.58
CA ALA A 130 -10.22 -1.28 -10.57
C ALA A 130 -11.49 -1.33 -11.43
N LYS A 131 -11.80 -2.47 -12.09
CA LYS A 131 -12.96 -2.60 -13.00
C LYS A 131 -14.29 -2.21 -12.38
N ASP A 132 -14.47 -2.50 -11.10
CA ASP A 132 -15.73 -2.25 -10.39
C ASP A 132 -15.92 -0.77 -9.97
N ARG A 133 -14.91 0.08 -10.20
CA ARG A 133 -14.93 1.49 -9.80
C ARG A 133 -15.39 2.36 -10.97
N GLU A 134 -16.69 2.63 -11.06
CA GLU A 134 -17.26 3.49 -12.11
C GLU A 134 -16.93 4.98 -11.94
N LYS A 135 -16.54 5.41 -10.73
CA LYS A 135 -16.23 6.82 -10.45
C LYS A 135 -14.87 7.21 -11.03
N PRO A 136 -14.73 8.44 -11.55
CA PRO A 136 -13.44 8.93 -12.01
C PRO A 136 -12.43 8.89 -10.85
N ALA A 137 -11.32 8.21 -11.09
CA ALA A 137 -10.25 8.12 -10.10
C ALA A 137 -9.61 9.50 -9.86
N TRP A 138 -9.10 9.71 -8.65
CA TRP A 138 -8.40 10.93 -8.28
C TRP A 138 -7.23 11.21 -9.24
N ARG A 139 -6.96 12.49 -9.49
CA ARG A 139 -5.85 13.00 -10.30
C ARG A 139 -5.17 14.12 -9.52
N PRO A 140 -3.84 14.26 -9.63
CA PRO A 140 -3.13 15.39 -9.04
C PRO A 140 -3.75 16.70 -9.47
N SER A 141 -4.09 17.55 -8.49
CA SER A 141 -4.75 18.83 -8.74
C SER A 141 -3.78 19.89 -9.30
N GLY A 142 -2.47 19.63 -9.18
CA GLY A 142 -1.42 20.61 -9.43
C GLY A 142 -1.13 21.49 -8.21
N LEU A 143 -1.83 21.28 -7.09
CA LEU A 143 -1.59 21.96 -5.82
C LEU A 143 -0.97 20.98 -4.82
N PRO A 144 0.34 21.09 -4.53
CA PRO A 144 1.05 20.09 -3.72
C PRO A 144 0.47 19.99 -2.31
N GLU A 145 -0.01 21.09 -1.72
CA GLU A 145 -0.58 21.08 -0.37
C GLU A 145 -1.88 20.26 -0.30
N GLN A 146 -2.67 20.25 -1.38
CA GLN A 146 -3.90 19.46 -1.43
C GLN A 146 -3.60 17.99 -1.69
N ASP A 147 -2.65 17.72 -2.59
CA ASP A 147 -2.31 16.37 -3.00
C ASP A 147 -1.65 15.60 -1.84
N VAL A 148 -0.73 16.25 -1.11
CA VAL A 148 -0.04 15.67 0.06
C VAL A 148 -0.98 15.46 1.25
N ARG A 149 -2.03 16.29 1.42
CA ARG A 149 -3.00 16.12 2.52
C ARG A 149 -3.66 14.75 2.49
N SER A 150 -4.02 14.25 1.30
CA SER A 150 -4.68 12.94 1.19
C SER A 150 -3.78 11.79 1.67
N ALA A 151 -2.47 11.87 1.37
CA ALA A 151 -1.48 10.89 1.80
C ALA A 151 -1.14 10.99 3.31
N LEU A 152 -1.06 12.20 3.86
CA LEU A 152 -0.70 12.39 5.27
C LEU A 152 -1.86 12.19 6.26
N LEU A 153 -3.10 12.40 5.81
CA LEU A 153 -4.28 12.37 6.68
C LEU A 153 -4.41 11.08 7.52
N PRO A 154 -4.21 9.85 6.99
CA PRO A 154 -4.31 8.63 7.78
C PRO A 154 -3.34 8.62 8.97
N TYR A 155 -2.09 9.04 8.77
CA TYR A 155 -1.07 9.09 9.81
C TYR A 155 -1.40 10.12 10.89
N LEU A 156 -1.86 11.31 10.49
CA LEU A 156 -2.26 12.37 11.43
C LEU A 156 -3.48 11.95 12.25
N LEU A 157 -4.45 11.25 11.65
CA LEU A 157 -5.60 10.71 12.36
C LEU A 157 -5.19 9.62 13.35
N GLN A 158 -4.29 8.72 12.97
CA GLN A 158 -3.74 7.69 13.87
C GLN A 158 -3.02 8.32 15.06
N HIS A 159 -2.18 9.34 14.80
CA HIS A 159 -1.46 10.06 15.84
C HIS A 159 -2.42 10.79 16.81
N ARG A 160 -3.43 11.48 16.27
CA ARG A 160 -4.48 12.13 17.07
C ARG A 160 -5.23 11.13 17.95
N ALA A 161 -5.56 9.95 17.42
CA ALA A 161 -6.24 8.90 18.17
C ALA A 161 -5.36 8.33 19.30
N HIS A 162 -4.06 8.19 19.06
CA HIS A 162 -3.10 7.78 20.08
C HIS A 162 -2.99 8.81 21.20
N LEU A 163 -2.76 10.08 20.87
CA LEU A 163 -2.64 11.16 21.87
C LEU A 163 -3.90 11.30 22.72
N ARG A 164 -5.08 11.18 22.11
CA ARG A 164 -6.35 11.20 22.84
C ARG A 164 -6.49 10.06 23.84
N ARG A 165 -6.01 8.87 23.50
CA ARG A 165 -6.00 7.74 24.45
C ARG A 165 -5.04 8.02 25.60
N ALA A 166 -3.81 8.41 25.29
CA ALA A 166 -2.81 8.72 26.30
C ALA A 166 -3.27 9.84 27.26
N LEU A 167 -3.94 10.87 26.74
CA LEU A 167 -4.48 11.97 27.53
C LEU A 167 -5.58 11.49 28.48
N ARG A 168 -6.54 10.70 27.99
CA ARG A 168 -7.59 10.11 28.85
C ARG A 168 -7.01 9.24 29.96
N ASP A 169 -6.01 8.42 29.65
CA ASP A 169 -5.34 7.58 30.65
C ASP A 169 -4.67 8.42 31.73
N ARG A 170 -4.05 9.55 31.35
CA ARG A 170 -3.43 10.48 32.30
C ARG A 170 -4.46 11.20 33.15
N GLU A 171 -5.56 11.67 32.57
CA GLU A 171 -6.64 12.33 33.30
C GLU A 171 -7.29 11.38 34.30
N GLN A 172 -7.53 10.13 33.92
CA GLN A 172 -8.10 9.12 34.82
C GLN A 172 -7.17 8.82 36.00
N ARG A 173 -5.86 8.63 35.73
CA ARG A 173 -4.87 8.45 36.81
C ARG A 173 -4.74 9.68 37.69
N GLY A 174 -4.81 10.88 37.11
CA GLY A 174 -4.79 12.15 37.83
C GLY A 174 -6.01 12.29 38.74
N GLY A 175 -7.20 11.97 38.26
CA GLY A 175 -8.44 11.96 39.04
C GLY A 175 -8.36 10.99 40.23
N ALA A 176 -7.97 9.75 39.98
CA ALA A 176 -7.80 8.75 41.05
C ALA A 176 -6.76 9.17 42.10
N ALA A 177 -5.64 9.77 41.66
CA ALA A 177 -4.62 10.29 42.57
C ALA A 177 -5.14 11.49 43.39
N ALA A 178 -5.91 12.39 42.78
CA ALA A 178 -6.52 13.52 43.49
C ALA A 178 -7.53 13.04 44.57
N GLU A 179 -8.36 12.06 44.24
CA GLU A 179 -9.28 11.42 45.20
C GLU A 179 -8.53 10.78 46.36
N ALA A 180 -7.45 10.03 46.08
CA ALA A 180 -6.61 9.44 47.11
C ALA A 180 -5.95 10.50 48.03
N VAL A 181 -5.51 11.63 47.46
CA VAL A 181 -4.94 12.75 48.24
C VAL A 181 -6.01 13.39 49.13
N LEU A 182 -7.23 13.60 48.63
CA LEU A 182 -8.33 14.14 49.43
C LEU A 182 -8.70 13.20 50.58
N ALA A 183 -8.82 11.89 50.31
CA ALA A 183 -9.06 10.89 51.34
C ALA A 183 -7.94 10.88 52.39
N GLY A 184 -6.68 10.95 51.96
CA GLY A 184 -5.52 11.06 52.85
C GLY A 184 -5.54 12.32 53.71
N ARG A 185 -5.90 13.47 53.14
CA ARG A 185 -6.03 14.74 53.89
C ARG A 185 -7.12 14.67 54.95
N ASN A 186 -8.28 14.11 54.62
CA ASN A 186 -9.37 13.91 55.58
C ASN A 186 -8.92 13.01 56.73
N ARG A 187 -8.21 11.91 56.43
CA ARG A 187 -7.68 11.02 57.46
C ARG A 187 -6.69 11.69 58.39
N ILE A 188 -5.81 12.55 57.84
CA ILE A 188 -4.87 13.34 58.66
C ILE A 188 -5.63 14.30 59.57
N ALA A 189 -6.67 14.97 59.07
CA ALA A 189 -7.49 15.88 59.86
C ALA A 189 -8.20 15.16 61.03
N GLU A 190 -8.77 13.97 60.79
CA GLU A 190 -9.35 13.13 61.85
C GLU A 190 -8.32 12.76 62.92
N LEU A 191 -7.12 12.32 62.48
CA LEU A 191 -6.05 11.96 63.40
C LEU A 191 -5.58 13.16 64.24
N GLN A 192 -5.50 14.36 63.64
CA GLN A 192 -5.17 15.59 64.35
C GLN A 192 -6.21 15.91 65.44
N GLN A 193 -7.51 15.75 65.16
CA GLN A 193 -8.56 15.95 66.15
C GLN A 193 -8.45 14.96 67.30
N LEU A 194 -8.18 13.68 67.02
CA LEU A 194 -7.98 12.66 68.05
C LEU A 194 -6.77 12.96 68.94
N ILE A 195 -5.65 13.40 68.34
CA ILE A 195 -4.45 13.81 69.09
C ILE A 195 -4.77 15.00 69.99
N GLN A 196 -5.47 16.01 69.49
CA GLN A 196 -5.87 17.19 70.27
C GLN A 196 -6.80 16.81 71.43
N ALA A 197 -7.81 15.98 71.19
CA ALA A 197 -8.72 15.51 72.23
C ALA A 197 -7.98 14.74 73.34
N ARG A 198 -7.04 13.85 72.95
CA ARG A 198 -6.21 13.12 73.91
C ARG A 198 -5.29 14.04 74.69
N GLN A 199 -4.72 15.05 74.05
CA GLN A 199 -3.89 16.06 74.71
C GLN A 199 -4.69 16.86 75.74
N GLN A 200 -5.91 17.29 75.38
CA GLN A 200 -6.80 18.01 76.30
C GLN A 200 -7.21 17.15 77.49
N ALA A 201 -7.56 15.87 77.27
CA ALA A 201 -7.89 14.94 78.34
C ALA A 201 -6.70 14.74 79.32
N TRP A 202 -5.49 14.63 78.79
CA TRP A 202 -4.27 14.56 79.60
C TRP A 202 -4.03 15.84 80.42
N GLN A 203 -4.25 17.01 79.81
CA GLN A 203 -4.13 18.28 80.53
C GLN A 203 -5.17 18.41 81.65
N ALA A 204 -6.40 17.98 81.43
CA ALA A 204 -7.46 17.98 82.44
C ALA A 204 -7.08 17.08 83.63
N SER A 205 -6.68 15.83 83.38
CA SER A 205 -6.24 14.91 84.44
C SER A 205 -5.03 15.46 85.21
N SER A 206 -4.06 16.08 84.52
CA SER A 206 -2.92 16.72 85.19
C SER A 206 -3.31 17.92 86.07
N LYS A 207 -4.35 18.67 85.69
CA LYS A 207 -4.89 19.76 86.52
C LYS A 207 -5.60 19.21 87.76
N GLU A 208 -6.47 18.23 87.60
CA GLU A 208 -7.14 17.54 88.71
C GLU A 208 -6.11 16.98 89.71
N GLN A 209 -5.05 16.35 89.23
CA GLN A 209 -3.95 15.88 90.07
C GLN A 209 -3.26 17.01 90.84
N ARG A 210 -3.02 18.18 90.22
CA ARG A 210 -2.44 19.34 90.90
C ARG A 210 -3.39 19.93 91.95
N GLU A 211 -4.67 20.02 91.65
CA GLU A 211 -5.70 20.47 92.60
C GLU A 211 -5.79 19.54 93.81
N LEU A 212 -5.80 18.22 93.58
CA LEU A 212 -5.70 17.21 94.63
C LEU A 212 -4.45 17.42 95.50
N ILE A 213 -3.26 17.53 94.89
CA ILE A 213 -2.02 17.77 95.64
C ILE A 213 -2.08 19.05 96.49
N MET A 214 -2.67 20.13 95.98
CA MET A 214 -2.86 21.38 96.72
C MET A 214 -3.80 21.22 97.91
N THR A 215 -4.84 20.38 97.81
CA THR A 215 -5.71 20.08 98.97
C THR A 215 -5.02 19.26 100.06
N PHE A 216 -3.98 18.49 99.71
CA PHE A 216 -3.19 17.71 100.67
C PHE A 216 -1.96 18.46 101.20
N GLN A 217 -1.62 19.64 100.65
CA GLN A 217 -0.58 20.52 101.20
C GLN A 217 -1.22 21.48 102.22
N GLU A 218 -0.95 21.27 103.51
CA GLU A 218 -1.34 22.21 104.58
C GLU A 218 -0.60 23.55 104.43
N PRO A 219 -1.26 24.70 104.72
CA PRO A 219 -0.58 25.99 104.75
C PRO A 219 0.33 26.04 105.98
N GLN A 220 1.62 26.33 105.76
CA GLN A 220 2.51 26.86 106.80
C GLN A 220 2.44 28.38 106.82
#